data_AF-A0A1H6S849-F1
#
_entry.id   AF-A0A1H6S849-F1
#
_cell.length_a   1.000
_cell.length_b   1.000
_cell.length_c   1.000
_cell.angle_alpha   90.00
_cell.angle_beta   90.00
_cell.angle_gamma   90.00
#
_symmetry.space_group_name_H-M   'P 1'
#
loop_
_entity.id
_entity.type
_entity.pdbx_description
1 polymer ?
#
loop_
_entity_poly.entity_id
_entity_poly.type
_entity_poly.pdbx_seq_one_letter_code
_entity_poly.pdbx_strand_id
1 'polypeptide(L)'
;MIARSFSIFSLFLALQITARASNNTAAADYKFPLKVSEDGKHLADQNDAPFLVVADVAWQLLRKLDYPNAVEYLNIRKSQSFNTFLVHVLPALPTQKNFHKVTPFQVNNEITKPNKAYFDHLEKVIIAARERELVIGLVVSRQSWNMLFETQGEEACRSYGEYIGKRFSKFTNVFWIVSEEENQKAFVARTLTQTLRANSENQLIASLSTCTPPDSLDKNHTDLKVFVPDSTVTDSEYAALATWQKNIGSTIKSPFLIANSEFPIKDQSALIRKQAYESLLSSAAGFCHMSTIKNFNPTWKVNILRDGGEYMVRFSKILQGIPWALIQPDPTIKLVQDTTQTSEITVATISNHRMAILYIPTAREFKLDLTKLTGNEFRAVWYSPRTGRRWTGGEFERTDAAVIVPPDKQADWDWILLVGSKN
;
A
#
# COMPACT_ATOMS: atom_id res chain seq x y z
N MET A 1 26.97 22.69 -41.84
CA MET A 1 26.72 23.13 -40.44
C MET A 1 25.22 23.24 -40.24
N ILE A 2 24.62 22.24 -39.61
CA ILE A 2 23.19 22.19 -39.27
C ILE A 2 23.15 22.19 -37.75
N ALA A 3 22.73 23.30 -37.14
CA ALA A 3 22.47 23.37 -35.72
C ALA A 3 20.94 23.44 -35.53
N ARG A 4 20.33 22.30 -35.18
CA ARG A 4 18.95 22.22 -34.72
C ARG A 4 18.95 22.51 -33.21
N SER A 5 18.43 23.67 -32.84
CA SER A 5 18.18 24.04 -31.45
C SER A 5 16.97 23.29 -30.91
N PHE A 6 17.17 22.51 -29.85
CA PHE A 6 16.12 21.97 -28.99
C PHE A 6 15.57 23.12 -28.12
N SER A 7 14.30 23.48 -28.29
CA SER A 7 13.60 24.35 -27.33
C SER A 7 12.80 23.51 -26.35
N ILE A 8 13.36 23.38 -25.14
CA ILE A 8 12.66 22.97 -23.93
C ILE A 8 11.80 24.14 -23.49
N PHE A 9 10.48 23.98 -23.43
CA PHE A 9 9.57 24.99 -22.85
C PHE A 9 9.09 24.49 -21.48
N SER A 10 9.78 24.95 -20.44
CA SER A 10 9.27 24.99 -19.07
C SER A 10 8.56 26.33 -18.88
N LEU A 11 7.28 26.33 -18.52
CA LEU A 11 6.61 27.51 -18.00
C LEU A 11 5.65 27.11 -16.88
N PHE A 12 6.19 27.08 -15.66
CA PHE A 12 5.43 27.28 -14.42
C PHE A 12 5.51 28.78 -14.11
N LEU A 13 4.37 29.45 -13.98
CA LEU A 13 4.30 30.79 -13.40
C LEU A 13 3.53 30.73 -12.08
N ALA A 14 4.08 31.41 -11.07
CA ALA A 14 3.86 31.22 -9.65
C ALA A 14 2.56 31.85 -9.12
N LEU A 15 1.93 31.15 -8.17
CA LEU A 15 1.16 31.76 -7.08
C LEU A 15 2.01 31.61 -5.81
N GLN A 16 2.39 32.72 -5.18
CA GLN A 16 3.11 32.70 -3.90
C GLN A 16 2.17 32.25 -2.77
N ILE A 17 2.23 30.97 -2.44
CA ILE A 17 1.99 30.45 -1.10
C ILE A 17 3.34 29.90 -0.68
N THR A 18 3.91 30.39 0.43
CA THR A 18 5.17 29.88 0.99
C THR A 18 4.96 28.48 1.55
N ALA A 19 4.90 27.50 0.66
CA ALA A 19 5.26 26.12 0.93
C ALA A 19 6.52 25.86 0.10
N ARG A 20 7.62 25.49 0.76
CA ARG A 20 8.83 25.01 0.09
C ARG A 20 8.48 23.69 -0.64
N ALA A 21 7.92 23.79 -1.83
CA ALA A 21 7.89 22.69 -2.78
C ALA A 21 9.29 22.59 -3.37
N SER A 22 10.16 21.83 -2.71
CA SER A 22 11.42 21.40 -3.32
C SER A 22 11.10 20.50 -4.51
N ASN A 23 11.18 21.05 -5.71
CA ASN A 23 11.38 20.25 -6.92
C ASN A 23 12.75 19.58 -6.82
N ASN A 24 12.80 18.41 -6.20
CA ASN A 24 13.96 17.53 -6.21
C ASN A 24 13.49 16.16 -6.68
N THR A 25 13.82 15.80 -7.92
CA THR A 25 13.83 14.43 -8.43
C THR A 25 15.02 13.64 -7.84
N ALA A 26 15.19 13.74 -6.52
CA ALA A 26 16.04 12.87 -5.72
C ALA A 26 15.12 11.91 -4.96
N ALA A 27 15.54 10.66 -4.76
CA ALA A 27 14.84 9.75 -3.85
C ALA A 27 14.66 10.49 -2.50
N ALA A 28 13.42 10.59 -2.02
CA ALA A 28 13.14 11.24 -0.75
C ALA A 28 13.90 10.49 0.37
N ASP A 29 14.83 11.18 1.03
CA ASP A 29 15.55 10.70 2.21
C ASP A 29 14.59 10.77 3.41
N TYR A 30 13.72 9.77 3.52
CA TYR A 30 12.72 9.68 4.58
C TYR A 30 13.37 9.50 5.95
N LYS A 31 12.90 10.26 6.94
CA LYS A 31 13.33 10.10 8.34
C LYS A 31 12.40 9.14 9.07
N PHE A 32 12.90 7.94 9.31
CA PHE A 32 12.21 6.88 10.04
C PHE A 32 12.36 7.04 11.57
N PRO A 33 11.44 6.49 12.40
CA PRO A 33 10.30 5.64 12.03
C PRO A 33 9.18 6.41 11.33
N LEU A 34 8.32 5.70 10.60
CA LEU A 34 7.10 6.30 10.06
C LEU A 34 6.13 6.65 11.20
N LYS A 35 5.28 7.65 10.98
CA LYS A 35 4.19 8.05 11.86
C LYS A 35 2.88 8.19 11.05
N VAL A 36 1.75 8.24 11.75
CA VAL A 36 0.48 8.64 11.14
C VAL A 36 0.56 10.15 10.84
N SER A 37 0.08 10.57 9.66
CA SER A 37 -0.01 11.99 9.32
C SER A 37 -0.96 12.74 10.24
N GLU A 38 -0.80 14.06 10.36
CA GLU A 38 -1.63 14.90 11.25
C GLU A 38 -3.13 14.80 10.93
N ASP A 39 -3.48 14.62 9.65
CA ASP A 39 -4.86 14.44 9.20
C ASP A 39 -5.44 13.03 9.44
N GLY A 40 -4.62 12.08 9.92
CA GLY A 40 -5.01 10.70 10.21
C GLY A 40 -5.22 9.81 8.99
N LYS A 41 -4.88 10.26 7.77
CA LYS A 41 -5.24 9.56 6.53
C LYS A 41 -4.10 8.77 5.90
N HIS A 42 -2.86 9.17 6.15
CA HIS A 42 -1.69 8.64 5.47
C HIS A 42 -0.59 8.29 6.48
N LEU A 43 0.50 7.74 5.96
CA LEU A 43 1.75 7.68 6.69
C LEU A 43 2.64 8.85 6.29
N ALA A 44 3.46 9.31 7.23
CA ALA A 44 4.47 10.32 7.02
C ALA A 44 5.78 9.90 7.68
N ASP A 45 6.88 10.49 7.24
CA ASP A 45 8.14 10.41 7.94
C ASP A 45 8.19 11.41 9.13
N GLN A 46 9.31 11.45 9.86
CA GLN A 46 9.46 12.36 10.99
C GLN A 46 9.54 13.85 10.61
N ASN A 47 9.70 14.18 9.32
CA ASN A 47 9.67 15.55 8.79
C ASN A 47 8.30 15.92 8.19
N ASP A 48 7.26 15.11 8.44
CA ASP A 48 5.91 15.29 7.88
C ASP A 48 5.84 15.13 6.35
N ALA A 49 6.86 14.53 5.73
CA ALA A 49 6.81 14.19 4.32
C ALA A 49 5.85 13.00 4.10
N PRO A 50 4.81 13.10 3.26
CA PRO A 50 3.90 12.00 3.00
C PRO A 50 4.62 10.78 2.42
N PHE A 51 4.35 9.61 2.98
CA PHE A 51 4.94 8.35 2.59
C PHE A 51 3.90 7.48 1.90
N LEU A 52 3.96 7.40 0.57
CA LEU A 52 3.11 6.48 -0.21
C LEU A 52 3.62 5.06 -0.03
N VAL A 53 2.83 4.19 0.60
CA VAL A 53 3.23 2.79 0.75
C VAL A 53 3.07 2.06 -0.59
N VAL A 54 4.18 1.57 -1.14
CA VAL A 54 4.19 0.62 -2.27
C VAL A 54 4.81 -0.66 -1.74
N ALA A 55 3.97 -1.52 -1.20
CA ALA A 55 4.41 -2.70 -0.47
C ALA A 55 4.40 -3.97 -1.34
N ASP A 56 5.35 -4.87 -1.11
CA ASP A 56 5.26 -6.26 -1.59
C ASP A 56 4.96 -7.20 -0.41
N VAL A 57 3.99 -8.10 -0.60
CA VAL A 57 3.60 -9.12 0.38
C VAL A 57 4.53 -10.31 0.24
N ALA A 58 5.63 -10.28 0.99
CA ALA A 58 6.75 -11.20 0.90
C ALA A 58 6.75 -12.23 2.05
N TRP A 59 5.60 -12.86 2.30
CA TRP A 59 5.32 -13.71 3.46
C TRP A 59 6.44 -14.63 3.90
N GLN A 60 7.05 -15.34 2.96
CA GLN A 60 8.03 -16.37 3.28
C GLN A 60 9.48 -15.91 3.09
N LEU A 61 9.75 -14.61 2.89
CA LEU A 61 11.09 -14.07 2.61
C LEU A 61 12.12 -14.58 3.61
N LEU A 62 11.80 -14.44 4.90
CA LEU A 62 12.68 -14.76 6.02
C LEU A 62 12.89 -16.26 6.23
N ARG A 63 11.93 -17.08 5.77
CA ARG A 63 11.98 -18.53 5.93
C ARG A 63 12.62 -19.21 4.72
N LYS A 64 12.32 -18.76 3.51
CA LYS A 64 12.63 -19.48 2.27
C LYS A 64 13.92 -19.04 1.61
N LEU A 65 14.39 -17.81 1.86
CA LEU A 65 15.62 -17.31 1.27
C LEU A 65 16.77 -17.33 2.27
N ASP A 66 17.96 -17.65 1.76
CA ASP A 66 19.21 -17.28 2.41
C ASP A 66 19.49 -15.79 2.24
N TYR A 67 20.58 -15.33 2.85
CA TYR A 67 20.95 -13.92 2.82
C TYR A 67 21.23 -13.39 1.40
N PRO A 68 22.04 -14.04 0.54
CA PRO A 68 22.27 -13.55 -0.83
C PRO A 68 20.99 -13.43 -1.66
N ASN A 69 20.11 -14.43 -1.62
CA ASN A 69 18.85 -14.37 -2.36
C ASN A 69 17.89 -13.32 -1.79
N ALA A 70 17.87 -13.12 -0.47
CA ALA A 70 17.08 -12.05 0.15
C ALA A 70 17.57 -10.68 -0.31
N VAL A 71 18.88 -10.45 -0.36
CA VAL A 71 19.48 -9.22 -0.87
C VAL A 71 19.15 -8.99 -2.35
N GLU A 72 19.26 -10.04 -3.18
CA GLU A 72 18.89 -9.98 -4.60
C GLU A 72 17.43 -9.58 -4.78
N TYR A 73 16.52 -10.22 -4.03
CA TYR A 73 15.09 -9.89 -4.04
C TYR A 73 14.83 -8.43 -3.64
N LEU A 74 15.43 -7.95 -2.53
CA LEU A 74 15.28 -6.56 -2.07
C LEU A 74 15.81 -5.55 -3.10
N ASN A 75 16.94 -5.84 -3.75
CA ASN A 75 17.49 -4.98 -4.81
C ASN A 75 16.54 -4.87 -6.00
N ILE A 76 16.01 -6.00 -6.47
CA ILE A 76 15.07 -6.03 -7.60
C ILE A 76 13.81 -5.24 -7.25
N ARG A 77 13.21 -5.49 -6.08
CA ARG A 77 11.98 -4.81 -5.68
C ARG A 77 12.19 -3.31 -5.43
N LYS A 78 13.32 -2.88 -4.85
CA LYS A 78 13.68 -1.45 -4.78
C LYS A 78 13.76 -0.83 -6.18
N SER A 79 14.39 -1.51 -7.14
CA SER A 79 14.46 -1.03 -8.53
C SER A 79 13.09 -0.94 -9.22
N GLN A 80 12.11 -1.68 -8.71
CA GLN A 80 10.71 -1.65 -9.13
C GLN A 80 9.85 -0.68 -8.30
N SER A 81 10.47 0.28 -7.60
CA SER A 81 9.81 1.30 -6.77
C SER A 81 9.05 0.78 -5.54
N PHE A 82 9.19 -0.49 -5.18
CA PHE A 82 8.72 -0.96 -3.87
C PHE A 82 9.56 -0.31 -2.77
N ASN A 83 8.88 0.18 -1.74
CA ASN A 83 9.52 0.81 -0.59
C ASN A 83 9.20 0.10 0.73
N THR A 84 8.27 -0.85 0.72
CA THR A 84 7.78 -1.53 1.92
C THR A 84 7.66 -3.05 1.67
N PHE A 85 7.92 -3.87 2.67
CA PHE A 85 7.69 -5.32 2.59
C PHE A 85 6.93 -5.80 3.81
N LEU A 86 5.88 -6.60 3.58
CA LEU A 86 5.18 -7.30 4.66
C LEU A 86 5.71 -8.72 4.74
N VAL A 87 6.23 -9.11 5.91
CA VAL A 87 6.90 -10.41 6.09
C VAL A 87 6.44 -11.08 7.37
N HIS A 88 6.28 -12.40 7.35
CA HIS A 88 6.03 -13.15 8.57
C HIS A 88 7.33 -13.43 9.33
N VAL A 89 7.34 -13.06 10.60
CA VAL A 89 8.43 -13.43 11.54
C VAL A 89 8.49 -14.94 11.72
N LEU A 90 7.32 -15.58 11.85
CA LEU A 90 7.17 -17.02 12.06
C LEU A 90 6.91 -17.76 10.74
N PRO A 91 7.34 -19.03 10.62
CA PRO A 91 7.12 -19.80 9.41
C PRO A 91 5.64 -20.14 9.19
N ALA A 92 5.30 -20.60 7.99
CA ALA A 92 3.91 -20.88 7.61
C ALA A 92 3.25 -22.02 8.43
N LEU A 93 4.03 -22.88 9.09
CA LEU A 93 3.54 -23.87 10.04
C LEU A 93 4.55 -24.05 11.19
N PRO A 94 4.12 -24.42 12.41
CA PRO A 94 5.03 -24.65 13.54
C PRO A 94 6.06 -25.77 13.35
N THR A 95 5.81 -26.69 12.42
CA THR A 95 6.73 -27.78 12.08
C THR A 95 7.84 -27.36 11.10
N GLN A 96 7.76 -26.16 10.55
CA GLN A 96 8.68 -25.70 9.52
C GLN A 96 9.90 -24.97 10.11
N LYS A 97 10.99 -25.07 9.36
CA LYS A 97 12.28 -24.42 9.63
C LYS A 97 12.55 -23.33 8.60
N ASN A 98 13.46 -22.41 8.92
CA ASN A 98 14.02 -21.48 7.93
C ASN A 98 14.95 -22.20 6.94
N PHE A 99 15.52 -21.43 6.00
CA PHE A 99 16.43 -21.92 4.97
C PHE A 99 17.60 -22.70 5.56
N HIS A 100 18.16 -22.21 6.66
CA HIS A 100 19.26 -22.81 7.42
C HIS A 100 18.84 -23.98 8.32
N LYS A 101 17.61 -24.49 8.17
CA LYS A 101 17.06 -25.62 8.94
C LYS A 101 16.95 -25.35 10.45
N VAL A 102 16.79 -24.09 10.83
CA VAL A 102 16.61 -23.64 12.22
C VAL A 102 15.13 -23.37 12.52
N THR A 103 14.65 -23.78 13.68
CA THR A 103 13.29 -23.48 14.19
C THR A 103 13.26 -22.12 14.91
N PRO A 104 12.12 -21.40 14.92
CA PRO A 104 12.02 -20.11 15.61
C PRO A 104 12.16 -20.20 17.13
N PHE A 105 11.78 -21.33 17.71
CA PHE A 105 11.84 -21.57 19.14
C PHE A 105 12.61 -22.86 19.43
N GLN A 106 13.27 -22.88 20.58
CA GLN A 106 13.88 -24.07 21.15
C GLN A 106 12.79 -24.91 21.85
N VAL A 107 13.07 -26.18 22.12
CA VAL A 107 12.25 -27.07 22.96
C VAL A 107 10.75 -27.07 22.57
N ASN A 108 10.36 -27.92 21.62
CA ASN A 108 8.94 -28.18 21.28
C ASN A 108 8.07 -26.94 21.00
N ASN A 109 8.63 -25.91 20.36
CA ASN A 109 7.94 -24.65 20.05
C ASN A 109 7.48 -23.84 21.29
N GLU A 110 8.21 -23.90 22.40
CA GLU A 110 7.98 -23.04 23.56
C GLU A 110 8.29 -21.57 23.18
N ILE A 111 7.25 -20.71 23.09
CA ILE A 111 7.40 -19.34 22.56
C ILE A 111 8.22 -18.42 23.48
N THR A 112 8.41 -18.83 24.74
CA THR A 112 9.28 -18.18 25.73
C THR A 112 10.77 -18.50 25.52
N LYS A 113 11.10 -19.45 24.63
CA LYS A 113 12.47 -19.91 24.33
C LYS A 113 12.85 -19.60 22.87
N PRO A 114 12.92 -18.32 22.47
CA PRO A 114 13.30 -17.95 21.11
C PRO A 114 14.70 -18.45 20.73
N ASN A 115 14.84 -18.98 19.53
CA ASN A 115 16.10 -19.49 19.01
C ASN A 115 16.92 -18.35 18.41
N LYS A 116 18.02 -17.98 19.06
CA LYS A 116 18.90 -16.88 18.63
C LYS A 116 19.32 -17.00 17.16
N ALA A 117 19.72 -18.18 16.69
CA ALA A 117 20.21 -18.36 15.32
C ALA A 117 19.12 -18.12 14.25
N TYR A 118 17.85 -18.40 14.58
CA TYR A 118 16.72 -18.07 13.69
C TYR A 118 16.53 -16.57 13.57
N PHE A 119 16.51 -15.86 14.71
CA PHE A 119 16.29 -14.42 14.74
C PHE A 119 17.51 -13.59 14.30
N ASP A 120 18.73 -14.15 14.40
CA ASP A 120 19.94 -13.55 13.82
C ASP A 120 19.84 -13.45 12.28
N HIS A 121 19.23 -14.45 11.62
CA HIS A 121 18.98 -14.40 10.17
C HIS A 121 17.97 -13.29 9.81
N LEU A 122 16.87 -13.21 10.56
CA LEU A 122 15.88 -12.13 10.41
C LEU A 122 16.54 -10.74 10.54
N GLU A 123 17.35 -10.56 11.58
CA GLU A 123 18.06 -9.31 11.82
C GLU A 123 18.96 -8.90 10.66
N LYS A 124 19.70 -9.85 10.08
CA LYS A 124 20.54 -9.59 8.89
C LYS A 124 19.73 -9.08 7.70
N VAL A 125 18.54 -9.64 7.46
CA VAL A 125 17.66 -9.21 6.36
C VAL A 125 17.06 -7.82 6.64
N ILE A 126 16.69 -7.52 7.89
CA ILE A 126 16.21 -6.18 8.29
C ILE A 126 17.30 -5.12 8.09
N ILE A 127 18.55 -5.42 8.46
CA ILE A 127 19.70 -4.54 8.21
C ILE A 127 19.88 -4.29 6.72
N ALA A 128 19.84 -5.34 5.90
CA ALA A 128 19.94 -5.20 4.44
C ALA A 128 18.80 -4.34 3.85
N ALA A 129 17.58 -4.47 4.36
CA ALA A 129 16.46 -3.61 3.97
C ALA A 129 16.71 -2.15 4.36
N ARG A 130 17.21 -1.90 5.58
CA ARG A 130 17.53 -0.54 6.06
C ARG A 130 18.58 0.15 5.20
N GLU A 131 19.64 -0.56 4.81
CA GLU A 131 20.69 -0.05 3.90
C GLU A 131 20.16 0.37 2.53
N ARG A 132 18.95 -0.08 2.17
CA ARG A 132 18.25 0.23 0.91
C ARG A 132 17.09 1.19 1.12
N GLU A 133 16.93 1.73 2.33
CA GLU A 133 15.80 2.59 2.72
C GLU A 133 14.45 1.91 2.45
N LEU A 134 14.37 0.62 2.79
CA LEU A 134 13.16 -0.19 2.66
C LEU A 134 12.55 -0.38 4.04
N VAL A 135 11.24 -0.15 4.14
CA VAL A 135 10.45 -0.36 5.35
C VAL A 135 10.03 -1.83 5.44
N ILE A 136 10.08 -2.40 6.63
CA ILE A 136 9.64 -3.78 6.89
C ILE A 136 8.48 -3.78 7.89
N GLY A 137 7.31 -4.24 7.44
CA GLY A 137 6.19 -4.60 8.29
C GLY A 137 6.36 -6.03 8.82
N LEU A 138 6.67 -6.17 10.10
CA LEU A 138 6.88 -7.47 10.74
C LEU A 138 5.57 -8.04 11.26
N VAL A 139 5.04 -9.07 10.58
CA VAL A 139 3.88 -9.82 11.05
C VAL A 139 4.31 -10.80 12.13
N VAL A 140 4.05 -10.44 13.40
CA VAL A 140 4.58 -11.12 14.59
C VAL A 140 3.78 -12.35 15.02
N SER A 141 2.51 -12.44 14.61
CA SER A 141 1.59 -13.53 14.88
C SER A 141 0.85 -13.92 13.60
N ARG A 142 0.38 -15.17 13.51
CA ARG A 142 -0.41 -15.64 12.36
C ARG A 142 -1.27 -16.84 12.72
N GLN A 143 -2.38 -16.99 12.01
CA GLN A 143 -3.43 -17.97 12.29
C GLN A 143 -2.91 -19.39 12.60
N SER A 144 -1.99 -19.93 11.79
CA SER A 144 -1.53 -21.32 11.98
C SER A 144 -0.70 -21.55 13.26
N TRP A 145 -0.37 -20.50 14.00
CA TRP A 145 0.31 -20.57 15.29
C TRP A 145 -0.63 -20.31 16.47
N ASN A 146 -1.88 -19.90 16.23
CA ASN A 146 -2.82 -19.50 17.29
C ASN A 146 -2.97 -20.57 18.37
N MET A 147 -3.11 -21.84 18.00
CA MET A 147 -3.20 -22.94 18.97
C MET A 147 -2.01 -22.95 19.95
N LEU A 148 -0.78 -22.72 19.48
CA LEU A 148 0.40 -22.68 20.36
C LEU A 148 0.41 -21.45 21.27
N PHE A 149 0.08 -20.27 20.72
CA PHE A 149 -0.04 -19.05 21.52
C PHE A 149 -1.11 -19.18 22.60
N GLU A 150 -2.25 -19.77 22.24
CA GLU A 150 -3.39 -19.95 23.13
C GLU A 150 -3.13 -20.99 24.23
N THR A 151 -2.50 -22.11 23.89
CA THR A 151 -2.16 -23.16 24.87
C THR A 151 -1.07 -22.72 25.84
N GLN A 152 -0.10 -21.91 25.39
CA GLN A 152 0.97 -21.41 26.26
C GLN A 152 0.55 -20.21 27.12
N GLY A 153 -0.54 -19.55 26.74
CA GLY A 153 -1.20 -18.55 27.58
C GLY A 153 -0.60 -17.14 27.51
N GLU A 154 -1.29 -16.21 28.16
CA GLU A 154 -1.03 -14.76 28.06
C GLU A 154 0.38 -14.36 28.51
N GLU A 155 0.93 -14.99 29.55
CA GLU A 155 2.29 -14.70 30.01
C GLU A 155 3.37 -15.11 28.99
N ALA A 156 3.18 -16.25 28.31
CA ALA A 156 4.08 -16.67 27.25
C ALA A 156 3.99 -15.73 26.03
N CYS A 157 2.79 -15.28 25.67
CA CYS A 157 2.60 -14.25 24.64
C CYS A 157 3.33 -12.95 25.00
N ARG A 158 3.26 -12.52 26.27
CA ARG A 158 3.98 -11.34 26.78
C ARG A 158 5.49 -11.53 26.66
N SER A 159 6.02 -12.66 27.11
CA SER A 159 7.45 -12.96 27.00
C SER A 159 7.95 -12.94 25.55
N TYR A 160 7.19 -13.54 24.63
CA TYR A 160 7.48 -13.49 23.20
C TYR A 160 7.44 -12.07 22.63
N GLY A 161 6.38 -11.30 22.94
CA GLY A 161 6.23 -9.91 22.51
C GLY A 161 7.37 -9.03 22.99
N GLU A 162 7.83 -9.20 24.24
CA GLU A 162 8.95 -8.46 24.80
C GLU A 162 10.26 -8.80 24.09
N TYR A 163 10.50 -10.09 23.83
CA TYR A 163 11.69 -10.52 23.11
C TYR A 163 11.76 -9.91 21.71
N ILE A 164 10.65 -9.96 20.95
CA ILE A 164 10.57 -9.38 19.61
C ILE A 164 10.74 -7.85 19.66
N GLY A 165 10.00 -7.17 20.54
CA GLY A 165 10.06 -5.73 20.71
C GLY A 165 11.47 -5.26 21.06
N LYS A 166 12.06 -5.77 22.15
CA LYS A 166 13.42 -5.41 22.59
C LYS A 166 14.48 -5.67 21.53
N ARG A 167 14.31 -6.73 20.72
CA ARG A 167 15.31 -7.12 19.73
C ARG A 167 15.29 -6.23 18.48
N PHE A 168 14.10 -5.92 17.96
CA PHE A 168 13.98 -5.25 16.66
C PHE A 168 13.53 -3.79 16.72
N SER A 169 13.11 -3.26 17.87
CA SER A 169 12.71 -1.84 17.98
C SER A 169 13.83 -0.84 17.72
N LYS A 170 15.09 -1.27 17.83
CA LYS A 170 16.27 -0.48 17.42
C LYS A 170 16.34 -0.17 15.92
N PHE A 171 15.53 -0.83 15.09
CA PHE A 171 15.50 -0.60 13.63
C PHE A 171 14.35 0.35 13.29
N THR A 172 14.67 1.61 12.99
CA THR A 172 13.66 2.64 12.71
C THR A 172 12.83 2.36 11.45
N ASN A 173 13.35 1.58 10.48
CA ASN A 173 12.62 1.17 9.27
C ASN A 173 11.65 0.00 9.49
N VAL A 174 11.29 -0.31 10.74
CA VAL A 174 10.35 -1.39 11.09
C VAL A 174 9.05 -0.81 11.64
N PHE A 175 7.93 -1.43 11.25
CA PHE A 175 6.67 -1.35 11.97
C PHE A 175 6.12 -2.75 12.24
N TRP A 176 5.25 -2.85 13.22
CA TRP A 176 4.73 -4.13 13.70
C TRP A 176 3.38 -4.43 13.11
N ILE A 177 3.08 -5.70 12.89
CA ILE A 177 1.78 -6.15 12.40
C ILE A 177 1.31 -7.33 13.26
N VAL A 178 0.15 -7.19 13.87
CA VAL A 178 -0.46 -8.23 14.72
C VAL A 178 -1.70 -8.77 14.00
N SER A 179 -1.76 -10.08 13.77
CA SER A 179 -2.98 -10.73 13.23
C SER A 179 -4.13 -10.57 14.20
N GLU A 180 -5.27 -10.08 13.71
CA GLU A 180 -6.57 -10.03 14.38
C GLU A 180 -7.53 -10.96 13.62
N GLU A 181 -7.34 -12.27 13.78
CA GLU A 181 -8.16 -13.29 13.10
C GLU A 181 -9.43 -13.60 13.91
N GLU A 182 -10.55 -13.86 13.23
CA GLU A 182 -11.84 -14.16 13.86
C GLU A 182 -11.81 -15.37 14.81
N ASN A 183 -10.94 -16.34 14.53
CA ASN A 183 -10.81 -17.58 15.30
C ASN A 183 -9.68 -17.56 16.35
N GLN A 184 -9.11 -16.39 16.66
CA GLN A 184 -8.07 -16.24 17.69
C GLN A 184 -8.69 -15.79 19.02
N LYS A 185 -8.24 -16.36 20.14
CA LYS A 185 -8.58 -15.79 21.45
C LYS A 185 -8.08 -14.35 21.56
N ALA A 186 -8.99 -13.43 21.92
CA ALA A 186 -8.74 -11.99 21.96
C ALA A 186 -7.51 -11.58 22.78
N PHE A 187 -7.12 -12.37 23.80
CA PHE A 187 -5.94 -12.06 24.59
C PHE A 187 -4.64 -12.12 23.76
N VAL A 188 -4.53 -12.96 22.73
CA VAL A 188 -3.29 -13.10 21.96
C VAL A 188 -2.94 -11.79 21.25
N ALA A 189 -3.84 -11.26 20.41
CA ALA A 189 -3.63 -9.98 19.75
C ALA A 189 -3.48 -8.83 20.75
N ARG A 190 -4.36 -8.76 21.77
CA ARG A 190 -4.32 -7.72 22.81
C ARG A 190 -2.97 -7.68 23.52
N THR A 191 -2.48 -8.81 24.00
CA THR A 191 -1.22 -8.90 24.75
C THR A 191 -0.03 -8.56 23.86
N LEU A 192 0.04 -9.09 22.63
CA LEU A 192 1.13 -8.77 21.71
C LEU A 192 1.18 -7.28 21.37
N THR A 193 0.03 -6.67 21.08
CA THR A 193 -0.07 -5.22 20.80
C THR A 193 0.37 -4.40 22.00
N GLN A 194 -0.12 -4.70 23.21
CA GLN A 194 0.26 -3.98 24.44
C GLN A 194 1.76 -4.11 24.75
N THR A 195 2.30 -5.32 24.62
CA THR A 195 3.72 -5.58 24.89
C THR A 195 4.62 -4.92 23.86
N LEU A 196 4.29 -4.99 22.57
CA LEU A 196 5.06 -4.27 21.54
C LEU A 196 5.02 -2.77 21.81
N ARG A 197 3.84 -2.18 22.06
CA ARG A 197 3.70 -0.76 22.38
C ARG A 197 4.61 -0.32 23.53
N ALA A 198 4.72 -1.14 24.57
CA ALA A 198 5.58 -0.86 25.72
C ALA A 198 7.10 -1.00 25.43
N ASN A 199 7.50 -1.68 24.35
CA ASN A 199 8.90 -1.99 24.04
C ASN A 199 9.39 -1.41 22.70
N SER A 200 8.54 -0.65 21.98
CA SER A 200 8.83 -0.09 20.66
C SER A 200 8.27 1.33 20.52
N GLU A 201 8.80 2.25 21.33
CA GLU A 201 8.38 3.64 21.33
C GLU A 201 8.54 4.27 19.93
N ASN A 202 7.56 5.08 19.52
CA ASN A 202 7.53 5.80 18.23
C ASN A 202 7.46 4.92 16.97
N GLN A 203 7.27 3.61 17.08
CA GLN A 203 7.01 2.73 15.93
C GLN A 203 5.51 2.44 15.79
N LEU A 204 5.06 2.39 14.53
CA LEU A 204 3.69 2.02 14.20
C LEU A 204 3.41 0.56 14.57
N ILE A 205 2.23 0.30 15.09
CA ILE A 205 1.67 -1.04 15.24
C ILE A 205 0.41 -1.10 14.39
N ALA A 206 0.38 -2.02 13.44
CA ALA A 206 -0.77 -2.31 12.60
C ALA A 206 -1.50 -3.57 13.06
N SER A 207 -2.79 -3.63 12.78
CA SER A 207 -3.50 -4.92 12.77
C SER A 207 -3.60 -5.50 11.36
N LEU A 208 -3.69 -6.82 11.28
CA LEU A 208 -3.85 -7.58 10.05
C LEU A 208 -5.13 -8.42 10.07
N SER A 209 -5.93 -8.31 9.02
CA SER A 209 -7.11 -9.13 8.78
C SER A 209 -7.12 -9.65 7.33
N THR A 210 -7.73 -10.81 7.10
CA THR A 210 -7.73 -11.45 5.77
C THR A 210 -8.61 -10.74 4.76
N CYS A 211 -9.79 -10.28 5.13
CA CYS A 211 -10.59 -9.34 4.32
C CYS A 211 -11.82 -8.79 5.06
N THR A 212 -12.04 -9.19 6.32
CA THR A 212 -13.18 -8.75 7.12
C THR A 212 -13.07 -7.24 7.41
N PRO A 213 -14.00 -6.41 6.90
CA PRO A 213 -14.04 -5.02 7.27
C PRO A 213 -14.33 -4.89 8.77
N PRO A 214 -13.65 -4.00 9.50
CA PRO A 214 -13.90 -3.84 10.92
C PRO A 214 -15.26 -3.16 11.15
N ASP A 215 -16.00 -3.61 12.17
CA ASP A 215 -17.24 -2.97 12.63
C ASP A 215 -17.01 -1.53 13.11
N SER A 216 -15.80 -1.21 13.56
CA SER A 216 -15.38 0.12 14.00
C SER A 216 -13.88 0.29 13.83
N LEU A 217 -13.48 1.46 13.33
CA LEU A 217 -12.07 1.85 13.20
C LEU A 217 -11.43 2.28 14.52
N ASP A 218 -12.26 2.70 15.50
CA ASP A 218 -11.81 3.15 16.83
C ASP A 218 -11.55 1.98 17.79
N LYS A 219 -12.03 0.78 17.42
CA LYS A 219 -11.64 -0.46 18.10
C LYS A 219 -10.22 -0.79 17.64
N ASN A 220 -9.26 -0.44 18.48
CA ASN A 220 -8.00 -1.18 18.78
C ASN A 220 -6.83 -0.21 18.95
N HIS A 221 -5.90 -0.61 19.81
CA HIS A 221 -4.65 0.08 20.17
C HIS A 221 -3.60 0.16 19.03
N THR A 222 -4.05 0.10 17.76
CA THR A 222 -3.20 0.06 16.56
C THR A 222 -3.30 1.36 15.77
N ASP A 223 -2.20 1.76 15.13
CA ASP A 223 -2.05 3.02 14.39
C ASP A 223 -2.41 2.87 12.90
N LEU A 224 -2.49 1.63 12.41
CA LEU A 224 -2.67 1.28 11.00
C LEU A 224 -3.51 0.01 10.88
N LYS A 225 -4.37 -0.07 9.86
CA LYS A 225 -5.08 -1.31 9.51
C LYS A 225 -4.52 -1.89 8.21
N VAL A 226 -4.26 -3.18 8.15
CA VAL A 226 -3.76 -3.86 6.95
C VAL A 226 -4.70 -5.01 6.61
N PHE A 227 -5.22 -5.02 5.38
CA PHE A 227 -6.08 -6.07 4.88
C PHE A 227 -5.33 -6.84 3.79
N VAL A 228 -5.10 -8.14 4.01
CA VAL A 228 -4.45 -9.00 3.01
C VAL A 228 -5.30 -10.23 2.73
N PRO A 229 -5.97 -10.30 1.56
CA PRO A 229 -6.74 -11.46 1.14
C PRO A 229 -5.92 -12.75 1.24
N ASP A 230 -6.51 -13.79 1.81
CA ASP A 230 -5.94 -15.14 1.73
C ASP A 230 -6.61 -15.95 0.62
N SER A 231 -6.23 -17.23 0.48
CA SER A 231 -6.75 -18.10 -0.57
C SER A 231 -8.21 -18.53 -0.38
N THR A 232 -8.83 -18.19 0.77
CA THR A 232 -10.22 -18.53 1.08
C THR A 232 -11.19 -17.39 0.77
N VAL A 233 -10.66 -16.17 0.58
CA VAL A 233 -11.46 -14.99 0.24
C VAL A 233 -12.11 -15.13 -1.12
N THR A 234 -13.44 -14.97 -1.12
CA THR A 234 -14.30 -14.96 -2.30
C THR A 234 -14.33 -13.58 -2.97
N ASP A 235 -14.74 -13.54 -4.24
CA ASP A 235 -15.00 -12.31 -4.98
C ASP A 235 -15.97 -11.38 -4.24
N SER A 236 -17.00 -11.95 -3.59
CA SER A 236 -18.00 -11.17 -2.84
C SER A 236 -17.44 -10.55 -1.56
N GLU A 237 -16.57 -11.26 -0.84
CA GLU A 237 -15.93 -10.72 0.37
C GLU A 237 -14.98 -9.58 0.02
N TYR A 238 -14.20 -9.73 -1.06
CA TYR A 238 -13.35 -8.64 -1.51
C TYR A 238 -14.17 -7.45 -2.01
N ALA A 239 -15.27 -7.70 -2.72
CA ALA A 239 -16.18 -6.62 -3.15
C ALA A 239 -16.81 -5.89 -1.96
N ALA A 240 -17.11 -6.60 -0.86
CA ALA A 240 -17.56 -5.98 0.38
C ALA A 240 -16.48 -5.08 0.99
N LEU A 241 -15.21 -5.53 1.04
CA LEU A 241 -14.09 -4.70 1.46
C LEU A 241 -13.88 -3.48 0.55
N ALA A 242 -14.01 -3.67 -0.77
CA ALA A 242 -13.91 -2.58 -1.74
C ALA A 242 -15.04 -1.54 -1.60
N THR A 243 -16.25 -1.99 -1.23
CA THR A 243 -17.39 -1.12 -0.93
C THR A 243 -17.19 -0.40 0.41
N TRP A 244 -16.69 -1.11 1.42
CA TRP A 244 -16.37 -0.54 2.72
C TRP A 244 -15.38 0.62 2.59
N GLN A 245 -14.25 0.43 1.89
CA GLN A 245 -13.26 1.52 1.73
C GLN A 245 -13.85 2.76 1.04
N LYS A 246 -14.72 2.57 0.05
CA LYS A 246 -15.41 3.71 -0.62
C LYS A 246 -16.34 4.46 0.33
N ASN A 247 -17.00 3.74 1.25
CA ASN A 247 -17.94 4.32 2.21
C ASN A 247 -17.24 5.07 3.36
N ILE A 248 -16.08 4.58 3.80
CA ILE A 248 -15.34 5.15 4.94
C ILE A 248 -14.26 6.15 4.51
N GLY A 249 -13.85 6.18 3.24
CA GLY A 249 -12.69 6.96 2.79
C GLY A 249 -12.77 8.46 3.07
N SER A 250 -13.97 9.05 3.16
CA SER A 250 -14.14 10.47 3.48
C SER A 250 -14.17 10.78 4.98
N THR A 251 -14.36 9.78 5.84
CA THR A 251 -14.54 9.93 7.30
C THR A 251 -13.45 9.26 8.12
N ILE A 252 -12.63 8.40 7.51
CA ILE A 252 -11.55 7.66 8.17
C ILE A 252 -10.49 8.60 8.77
N LYS A 253 -10.07 8.26 10.00
CA LYS A 253 -9.03 8.96 10.77
C LYS A 253 -7.86 8.06 11.19
N SER A 254 -7.83 6.84 10.67
CA SER A 254 -6.74 5.90 10.84
C SER A 254 -6.31 5.43 9.45
N PRO A 255 -5.02 5.50 9.09
CA PRO A 255 -4.59 5.01 7.80
C PRO A 255 -4.88 3.51 7.67
N PHE A 256 -5.05 3.06 6.43
CA PHE A 256 -5.22 1.66 6.11
C PHE A 256 -4.49 1.29 4.81
N LEU A 257 -4.18 0.00 4.67
CA LEU A 257 -3.60 -0.60 3.49
C LEU A 257 -4.41 -1.82 3.10
N ILE A 258 -4.56 -2.03 1.79
CA ILE A 258 -5.23 -3.20 1.23
C ILE A 258 -4.29 -3.85 0.23
N ALA A 259 -4.27 -5.19 0.22
CA ALA A 259 -3.59 -5.94 -0.82
C ALA A 259 -4.52 -6.35 -1.96
N ASN A 260 -3.96 -6.60 -3.15
CA ASN A 260 -4.72 -7.26 -4.20
C ASN A 260 -5.13 -8.68 -3.76
N SER A 261 -6.29 -9.13 -4.22
CA SER A 261 -6.68 -10.54 -4.10
C SER A 261 -6.16 -11.35 -5.29
N GLU A 262 -5.96 -12.65 -5.09
CA GLU A 262 -5.66 -13.60 -6.16
C GLU A 262 -6.91 -14.42 -6.47
N PHE A 263 -7.60 -14.11 -7.56
CA PHE A 263 -8.74 -14.91 -8.04
C PHE A 263 -8.28 -15.95 -9.07
N PRO A 264 -9.03 -17.05 -9.29
CA PRO A 264 -8.68 -18.13 -10.23
C PRO A 264 -8.87 -17.71 -11.71
N ILE A 265 -8.41 -16.51 -12.07
CA ILE A 265 -8.39 -15.98 -13.44
C ILE A 265 -6.95 -15.97 -13.97
N LYS A 266 -6.80 -16.24 -15.26
CA LYS A 266 -5.49 -16.46 -15.90
C LYS A 266 -4.65 -15.17 -16.01
N ASP A 267 -5.29 -14.02 -16.23
CA ASP A 267 -4.64 -12.71 -16.27
C ASP A 267 -5.30 -11.78 -15.24
N GLN A 268 -4.52 -11.36 -14.25
CA GLN A 268 -4.97 -10.47 -13.17
C GLN A 268 -4.50 -9.02 -13.38
N SER A 269 -3.88 -8.71 -14.52
CA SER A 269 -3.26 -7.41 -14.80
C SER A 269 -4.22 -6.24 -14.59
N ALA A 270 -5.43 -6.32 -15.15
CA ALA A 270 -6.45 -5.27 -15.00
C ALA A 270 -6.99 -5.20 -13.56
N LEU A 271 -7.16 -6.34 -12.91
CA LEU A 271 -7.64 -6.42 -11.54
C LEU A 271 -6.67 -5.78 -10.55
N ILE A 272 -5.37 -6.08 -10.65
CA ILE A 272 -4.33 -5.51 -9.78
C ILE A 272 -4.30 -3.99 -9.92
N ARG A 273 -4.36 -3.47 -11.16
CA ARG A 273 -4.40 -2.02 -11.41
C ARG A 273 -5.66 -1.39 -10.83
N LYS A 274 -6.82 -2.02 -11.06
CA LYS A 274 -8.11 -1.57 -10.50
C LYS A 274 -8.04 -1.47 -8.98
N GLN A 275 -7.65 -2.56 -8.30
CA GLN A 275 -7.56 -2.59 -6.85
C GLN A 275 -6.58 -1.54 -6.31
N ALA A 276 -5.42 -1.37 -6.95
CA ALA A 276 -4.44 -0.36 -6.53
C ALA A 276 -4.96 1.07 -6.62
N TYR A 277 -5.56 1.46 -7.76
CA TYR A 277 -6.06 2.83 -7.93
C TYR A 277 -7.35 3.07 -7.15
N GLU A 278 -8.30 2.12 -7.15
CA GLU A 278 -9.52 2.27 -6.35
C GLU A 278 -9.20 2.42 -4.86
N SER A 279 -8.22 1.67 -4.33
CA SER A 279 -7.81 1.81 -2.93
C SER A 279 -7.21 3.17 -2.63
N LEU A 280 -6.28 3.65 -3.45
CA LEU A 280 -5.70 4.97 -3.25
C LEU A 280 -6.77 6.08 -3.31
N LEU A 281 -7.64 6.04 -4.32
CA LEU A 281 -8.70 7.04 -4.48
C LEU A 281 -9.78 6.93 -3.38
N SER A 282 -9.80 5.84 -2.63
CA SER A 282 -10.64 5.64 -1.44
C SER A 282 -9.90 5.94 -0.13
N SER A 283 -8.82 6.73 -0.17
CA SER A 283 -8.00 7.17 0.98
C SER A 283 -7.06 6.13 1.59
N ALA A 284 -6.76 5.02 0.92
CA ALA A 284 -5.72 4.12 1.41
C ALA A 284 -4.35 4.84 1.45
N ALA A 285 -3.52 4.54 2.44
CA ALA A 285 -2.18 5.12 2.59
C ALA A 285 -1.16 4.60 1.54
N GLY A 286 -1.63 3.76 0.62
CA GLY A 286 -0.85 3.09 -0.40
C GLY A 286 -1.49 1.77 -0.80
N PHE A 287 -0.68 0.84 -1.30
CA PHE A 287 -1.14 -0.46 -1.78
C PHE A 287 -0.14 -1.57 -1.49
N CYS A 288 -0.69 -2.75 -1.19
CA CYS A 288 0.09 -3.97 -0.94
C CYS A 288 -0.02 -4.91 -2.15
N HIS A 289 1.00 -4.97 -2.97
CA HIS A 289 1.05 -5.95 -4.04
C HIS A 289 1.29 -7.35 -3.46
N MET A 290 0.39 -8.28 -3.76
CA MET A 290 0.56 -9.70 -3.51
C MET A 290 0.67 -10.43 -4.85
N SER A 291 1.77 -11.15 -5.04
CA SER A 291 2.05 -11.89 -6.27
C SER A 291 2.22 -13.38 -6.00
N THR A 292 2.27 -14.17 -7.07
CA THR A 292 2.49 -15.62 -7.02
C THR A 292 3.81 -15.99 -6.30
N ILE A 293 4.76 -15.06 -6.23
CA ILE A 293 6.08 -15.27 -5.62
C ILE A 293 6.12 -15.05 -4.10
N LYS A 294 5.01 -14.68 -3.43
CA LYS A 294 4.92 -14.47 -1.97
C LYS A 294 5.49 -15.63 -1.13
N ASN A 295 5.48 -16.84 -1.70
CA ASN A 295 5.95 -18.08 -1.08
C ASN A 295 7.35 -18.54 -1.55
N PHE A 296 8.00 -17.79 -2.44
CA PHE A 296 9.35 -18.06 -2.96
C PHE A 296 9.53 -19.49 -3.50
N ASN A 297 8.59 -19.94 -4.33
CA ASN A 297 8.75 -21.15 -5.12
C ASN A 297 9.97 -21.01 -6.07
N PRO A 298 10.59 -22.10 -6.57
CA PRO A 298 11.83 -22.02 -7.35
C PRO A 298 11.81 -21.06 -8.55
N THR A 299 10.64 -20.78 -9.11
CA THR A 299 10.43 -19.85 -10.22
C THR A 299 10.43 -18.37 -9.84
N TRP A 300 10.59 -18.01 -8.56
CA TRP A 300 10.43 -16.62 -8.11
C TRP A 300 11.36 -15.64 -8.84
N LYS A 301 12.59 -16.04 -9.17
CA LYS A 301 13.56 -15.19 -9.90
C LYS A 301 13.10 -14.84 -11.32
N VAL A 302 12.30 -15.72 -11.93
CA VAL A 302 11.73 -15.48 -13.27
C VAL A 302 10.47 -14.63 -13.14
N ASN A 303 9.64 -14.93 -12.14
CA ASN A 303 8.32 -14.31 -12.00
C ASN A 303 8.37 -12.90 -11.35
N ILE A 304 9.46 -12.53 -10.66
CA ILE A 304 9.60 -11.21 -10.00
C ILE A 304 9.51 -10.02 -10.95
N LEU A 305 9.78 -10.22 -12.25
CA LEU A 305 9.65 -9.19 -13.28
C LEU A 305 8.26 -9.13 -13.93
N ARG A 306 7.34 -9.99 -13.50
CA ARG A 306 5.98 -10.15 -14.02
C ARG A 306 4.99 -10.16 -12.86
N ASP A 307 3.78 -10.68 -13.10
CA ASP A 307 2.73 -10.89 -12.11
C ASP A 307 2.27 -9.60 -11.42
N GLY A 308 2.42 -8.46 -12.08
CA GLY A 308 1.89 -7.17 -11.66
C GLY A 308 2.90 -6.23 -11.00
N GLY A 309 4.12 -6.71 -10.71
CA GLY A 309 5.20 -5.85 -10.20
C GLY A 309 5.53 -4.70 -11.15
N GLU A 310 5.44 -4.91 -12.46
CA GLU A 310 5.62 -3.89 -13.50
C GLU A 310 4.57 -2.78 -13.45
N TYR A 311 3.36 -3.08 -12.96
CA TYR A 311 2.31 -2.07 -12.77
C TYR A 311 2.57 -1.23 -11.52
N MET A 312 3.19 -1.80 -10.48
CA MET A 312 3.57 -1.03 -9.28
C MET A 312 4.65 0.02 -9.58
N VAL A 313 5.58 -0.28 -10.50
CA VAL A 313 6.53 0.72 -11.02
C VAL A 313 5.78 1.91 -11.61
N ARG A 314 4.76 1.64 -12.44
CA ARG A 314 3.96 2.66 -13.12
C ARG A 314 3.06 3.41 -12.13
N PHE A 315 2.44 2.70 -11.20
CA PHE A 315 1.64 3.26 -10.10
C PHE A 315 2.45 4.29 -9.32
N SER A 316 3.63 3.90 -8.84
CA SER A 316 4.54 4.79 -8.12
C SER A 316 4.94 6.02 -8.94
N LYS A 317 5.39 5.82 -10.19
CA LYS A 317 5.84 6.92 -11.06
C LYS A 317 4.73 7.90 -11.42
N ILE A 318 3.52 7.41 -11.69
CA ILE A 318 2.36 8.28 -11.98
C ILE A 318 2.03 9.14 -10.75
N LEU A 319 1.98 8.53 -9.57
CA LEU A 319 1.60 9.21 -8.34
C LEU A 319 2.65 10.18 -7.82
N GLN A 320 3.94 9.97 -8.13
CA GLN A 320 4.98 10.95 -7.84
C GLN A 320 4.75 12.31 -8.55
N GLY A 321 4.04 12.31 -9.69
CA GLY A 321 3.68 13.54 -10.42
C GLY A 321 2.36 14.16 -9.98
N ILE A 322 1.70 13.62 -8.95
CA ILE A 322 0.36 14.00 -8.52
C ILE A 322 0.40 14.29 -7.01
N PRO A 323 -0.29 15.32 -6.50
CA PRO A 323 -0.42 15.54 -5.06
C PRO A 323 -1.36 14.50 -4.43
N TRP A 324 -1.01 13.21 -4.50
CA TRP A 324 -1.83 12.08 -4.08
C TRP A 324 -2.23 12.18 -2.60
N ALA A 325 -1.36 12.72 -1.74
CA ALA A 325 -1.63 12.91 -0.32
C ALA A 325 -2.71 13.96 -0.05
N LEU A 326 -3.05 14.81 -1.03
CA LEU A 326 -4.13 15.79 -0.89
C LEU A 326 -5.46 15.29 -1.45
N ILE A 327 -5.45 14.13 -2.11
CA ILE A 327 -6.62 13.55 -2.77
C ILE A 327 -7.42 12.74 -1.77
N GLN A 328 -8.74 12.93 -1.81
CA GLN A 328 -9.71 12.23 -0.97
C GLN A 328 -11.02 12.03 -1.73
N PRO A 329 -11.78 10.97 -1.43
CA PRO A 329 -13.12 10.82 -1.96
C PRO A 329 -14.03 11.90 -1.34
N ASP A 330 -14.90 12.48 -2.17
CA ASP A 330 -15.91 13.43 -1.73
C ASP A 330 -17.28 12.99 -2.25
N PRO A 331 -18.12 12.34 -1.41
CA PRO A 331 -19.40 11.81 -1.85
C PRO A 331 -20.41 12.91 -2.22
N THR A 332 -20.17 14.16 -1.80
CA THR A 332 -21.03 15.31 -2.12
C THR A 332 -20.81 15.81 -3.56
N ILE A 333 -19.65 15.52 -4.15
CA ILE A 333 -19.33 15.86 -5.53
C ILE A 333 -19.81 14.75 -6.47
N LYS A 334 -20.85 15.06 -7.25
CA LYS A 334 -21.32 14.22 -8.36
C LYS A 334 -20.73 14.71 -9.67
N LEU A 335 -19.46 14.36 -9.91
CA LEU A 335 -18.70 14.83 -11.07
C LEU A 335 -19.08 14.09 -12.36
N VAL A 336 -19.29 12.77 -12.31
CA VAL A 336 -19.67 11.95 -13.48
C VAL A 336 -21.20 11.99 -13.63
N GLN A 337 -21.70 12.36 -14.80
CA GLN A 337 -23.15 12.49 -15.05
C GLN A 337 -23.83 11.18 -15.47
N ASP A 338 -23.10 10.24 -16.07
CA ASP A 338 -23.68 8.99 -16.57
C ASP A 338 -23.89 7.99 -15.42
N THR A 339 -25.15 7.77 -15.03
CA THR A 339 -25.53 6.88 -13.92
C THR A 339 -25.16 5.41 -14.14
N THR A 340 -24.93 4.98 -15.38
CA THR A 340 -24.45 3.61 -15.66
C THR A 340 -22.94 3.46 -15.44
N GLN A 341 -22.20 4.57 -15.47
CA GLN A 341 -20.75 4.60 -15.32
C GLN A 341 -20.30 5.14 -13.95
N THR A 342 -21.16 5.83 -13.20
CA THR A 342 -20.86 6.37 -11.86
C THR A 342 -20.47 5.30 -10.84
N SER A 343 -20.95 4.07 -11.00
CA SER A 343 -20.58 2.94 -10.13
C SER A 343 -19.21 2.33 -10.47
N GLU A 344 -18.73 2.52 -11.70
CA GLU A 344 -17.46 1.95 -12.18
C GLU A 344 -16.29 2.93 -12.04
N ILE A 345 -16.51 4.22 -12.29
CA ILE A 345 -15.46 5.24 -12.23
C ILE A 345 -15.28 5.69 -10.78
N THR A 346 -14.08 5.46 -10.25
CA THR A 346 -13.74 5.95 -8.90
C THR A 346 -13.18 7.36 -9.01
N VAL A 347 -13.78 8.29 -8.26
CA VAL A 347 -13.46 9.73 -8.29
C VAL A 347 -12.94 10.16 -6.92
N ALA A 348 -11.89 10.96 -6.92
CA ALA A 348 -11.42 11.66 -5.74
C ALA A 348 -10.98 13.08 -6.11
N THR A 349 -11.01 13.99 -5.15
CA THR A 349 -10.70 15.41 -5.33
C THR A 349 -9.71 15.89 -4.30
N ILE A 350 -9.06 17.03 -4.58
CA ILE A 350 -8.39 17.79 -3.52
C ILE A 350 -9.42 18.62 -2.75
N SER A 351 -9.13 18.94 -1.49
CA SER A 351 -10.07 19.58 -0.55
C SER A 351 -10.66 20.92 -1.03
N ASN A 352 -9.93 21.70 -1.84
CA ASN A 352 -10.43 22.95 -2.41
C ASN A 352 -11.21 22.77 -3.74
N HIS A 353 -11.41 21.52 -4.16
CA HIS A 353 -12.11 21.11 -5.37
C HIS A 353 -11.57 21.71 -6.67
N ARG A 354 -10.31 22.18 -6.70
CA ARG A 354 -9.68 22.68 -7.92
C ARG A 354 -9.13 21.57 -8.81
N MET A 355 -9.10 20.32 -8.34
CA MET A 355 -8.64 19.17 -9.10
C MET A 355 -9.42 17.92 -8.69
N ALA A 356 -9.72 17.10 -9.69
CA ALA A 356 -10.21 15.74 -9.54
C ALA A 356 -9.27 14.75 -10.24
N ILE A 357 -9.19 13.56 -9.68
CA ILE A 357 -8.60 12.38 -10.30
C ILE A 357 -9.66 11.29 -10.40
N LEU A 358 -9.67 10.62 -11.55
CA LEU A 358 -10.61 9.56 -11.87
C LEU A 358 -9.84 8.33 -12.31
N TYR A 359 -10.18 7.18 -11.73
CA TYR A 359 -9.80 5.87 -12.28
C TYR A 359 -10.99 5.31 -13.06
N ILE A 360 -10.74 5.04 -14.34
CA ILE A 360 -11.75 4.66 -15.33
C ILE A 360 -11.41 3.24 -15.79
N PRO A 361 -12.15 2.21 -15.34
CA PRO A 361 -11.77 0.82 -15.59
C PRO A 361 -12.03 0.36 -17.03
N THR A 362 -12.92 1.03 -17.77
CA THR A 362 -13.30 0.69 -19.14
C THR A 362 -13.21 1.92 -20.05
N ALA A 363 -12.61 1.77 -21.23
CA ALA A 363 -12.38 2.91 -22.14
C ALA A 363 -13.68 3.28 -22.88
N ARG A 364 -14.49 4.13 -22.26
CA ARG A 364 -15.73 4.65 -22.83
C ARG A 364 -15.77 6.18 -22.73
N GLU A 365 -16.55 6.77 -23.62
CA GLU A 365 -16.85 8.20 -23.58
C GLU A 365 -17.88 8.48 -22.48
N PHE A 366 -17.71 9.60 -21.77
CA PHE A 366 -18.61 10.02 -20.70
C PHE A 366 -18.62 11.54 -20.54
N LYS A 367 -19.50 12.04 -19.68
CA LYS A 367 -19.65 13.48 -19.40
C LYS A 367 -19.29 13.81 -17.96
N LEU A 368 -18.59 14.93 -17.80
CA LEU A 368 -18.28 15.52 -16.50
C LEU A 368 -19.04 16.82 -16.27
N ASP A 369 -19.59 16.97 -15.07
CA ASP A 369 -20.11 18.21 -14.54
C ASP A 369 -18.98 19.03 -13.87
N LEU A 370 -18.26 19.80 -14.69
CA LEU A 370 -17.17 20.67 -14.23
C LEU A 370 -17.68 21.84 -13.39
N THR A 371 -19.00 22.09 -13.32
CA THR A 371 -19.56 23.09 -12.39
C THR A 371 -19.39 22.68 -10.93
N LYS A 372 -19.14 21.39 -10.66
CA LYS A 372 -18.82 20.85 -9.33
C LYS A 372 -17.38 21.10 -8.88
N LEU A 373 -16.50 21.53 -9.78
CA LEU A 373 -15.13 21.89 -9.45
C LEU A 373 -14.98 23.40 -9.32
N THR A 374 -13.98 23.82 -8.54
CA THR A 374 -13.64 25.22 -8.34
C THR A 374 -12.74 25.69 -9.49
N GLY A 375 -13.22 26.65 -10.28
CA GLY A 375 -12.53 27.16 -11.45
C GLY A 375 -13.49 27.60 -12.57
N ASN A 376 -12.96 28.28 -13.58
CA ASN A 376 -13.70 28.62 -14.80
C ASN A 376 -13.11 27.94 -16.04
N GLU A 377 -11.78 27.75 -16.07
CA GLU A 377 -11.09 26.98 -17.09
C GLU A 377 -10.39 25.78 -16.46
N PHE A 378 -10.40 24.66 -17.17
CA PHE A 378 -9.83 23.39 -16.76
C PHE A 378 -8.91 22.82 -17.84
N ARG A 379 -7.94 22.03 -17.41
CA ARG A 379 -7.11 21.18 -18.28
C ARG A 379 -7.21 19.75 -17.80
N ALA A 380 -7.25 18.84 -18.78
CA ALA A 380 -7.19 17.42 -18.50
C ALA A 380 -5.86 16.79 -18.92
N VAL A 381 -5.46 15.74 -18.21
CA VAL A 381 -4.30 14.90 -18.52
C VAL A 381 -4.68 13.44 -18.32
N TRP A 382 -4.34 12.61 -19.29
CA TRP A 382 -4.53 11.17 -19.23
C TRP A 382 -3.23 10.45 -18.90
N TYR A 383 -3.33 9.41 -18.07
CA TYR A 383 -2.27 8.42 -17.87
C TYR A 383 -2.80 7.01 -18.17
N SER A 384 -1.96 6.21 -18.82
CA SER A 384 -2.21 4.78 -18.98
C SER A 384 -1.58 4.02 -17.80
N PRO A 385 -2.37 3.40 -16.92
CA PRO A 385 -1.83 2.59 -15.82
C PRO A 385 -1.10 1.33 -16.34
N ARG A 386 -1.41 0.89 -17.56
CA ARG A 386 -0.74 -0.20 -18.29
C ARG A 386 0.65 0.14 -18.79
N THR A 387 1.00 1.42 -19.03
CA THR A 387 2.27 1.77 -19.69
C THR A 387 3.04 2.88 -18.99
N GLY A 388 2.38 3.69 -18.17
CA GLY A 388 2.91 4.93 -17.60
C GLY A 388 2.89 6.11 -18.59
N ARG A 389 2.43 5.91 -19.83
CA ARG A 389 2.40 6.98 -20.83
C ARG A 389 1.37 8.04 -20.46
N ARG A 390 1.68 9.29 -20.83
CA ARG A 390 0.87 10.50 -20.57
C ARG A 390 0.37 11.09 -21.88
N TRP A 391 -0.86 11.60 -21.89
CA TRP A 391 -1.44 12.37 -23.00
C TRP A 391 -2.12 13.64 -22.49
N THR A 392 -2.12 14.68 -23.32
CA THR A 392 -2.96 15.87 -23.08
C THR A 392 -4.43 15.47 -23.26
N GLY A 393 -5.28 15.81 -22.30
CA GLY A 393 -6.72 15.50 -22.33
C GLY A 393 -7.61 16.63 -22.83
N GLY A 394 -7.00 17.76 -23.24
CA GLY A 394 -7.71 18.94 -23.71
C GLY A 394 -7.89 20.02 -22.64
N GLU A 395 -8.56 21.10 -23.04
CA GLU A 395 -8.93 22.22 -22.19
C GLU A 395 -10.44 22.40 -22.26
N PHE A 396 -11.04 22.77 -21.14
CA PHE A 396 -12.48 22.84 -20.97
C PHE A 396 -12.86 24.12 -20.25
N GLU A 397 -13.93 24.74 -20.72
CA GLU A 397 -14.65 25.77 -19.96
C GLU A 397 -15.52 25.11 -18.88
N ARG A 398 -15.94 25.91 -17.90
CA ARG A 398 -16.91 25.47 -16.89
C ARG A 398 -18.25 25.16 -17.54
N THR A 399 -18.60 23.88 -17.57
CA THR A 399 -19.86 23.35 -18.11
C THR A 399 -20.30 22.16 -17.28
N ASP A 400 -21.60 21.86 -17.29
CA ASP A 400 -22.14 20.66 -16.68
C ASP A 400 -21.98 19.41 -17.57
N ALA A 401 -21.67 19.56 -18.85
CA ALA A 401 -21.68 18.44 -19.81
C ALA A 401 -20.38 18.32 -20.62
N ALA A 402 -19.21 18.44 -19.97
CA ALA A 402 -17.93 18.31 -20.64
C ALA A 402 -17.74 16.88 -21.17
N VAL A 403 -17.64 16.72 -22.49
CA VAL A 403 -17.45 15.40 -23.12
C VAL A 403 -16.01 14.95 -22.98
N ILE A 404 -15.82 13.81 -22.34
CA ILE A 404 -14.52 13.21 -22.05
C ILE A 404 -14.34 11.98 -22.92
N VAL A 405 -13.28 11.98 -23.73
CA VAL A 405 -12.94 10.89 -24.64
C VAL A 405 -11.57 10.32 -24.22
N PRO A 406 -11.47 9.02 -23.89
CA PRO A 406 -10.19 8.37 -23.64
C PRO A 406 -9.27 8.45 -24.87
N PRO A 407 -7.93 8.50 -24.70
CA PRO A 407 -7.00 8.58 -25.82
C PRO A 407 -7.09 7.41 -26.80
N ASP A 408 -7.55 6.24 -26.32
CA ASP A 408 -7.87 5.06 -27.11
C ASP A 408 -9.15 4.42 -26.55
N LYS A 409 -10.02 3.93 -27.44
CA LYS A 409 -11.34 3.38 -27.13
C LYS A 409 -11.36 1.84 -27.04
N GLN A 410 -10.20 1.18 -26.97
CA GLN A 410 -10.16 -0.27 -26.72
C GLN A 410 -10.84 -0.61 -25.39
N ALA A 411 -11.98 -1.32 -25.44
CA ALA A 411 -12.91 -1.46 -24.31
C ALA A 411 -12.27 -1.94 -22.99
N ASP A 412 -11.33 -2.90 -23.07
CA ASP A 412 -10.67 -3.49 -21.90
C ASP A 412 -9.51 -2.65 -21.34
N TRP A 413 -9.33 -1.42 -21.83
CA TRP A 413 -8.28 -0.52 -21.37
C TRP A 413 -8.79 0.40 -20.28
N ASP A 414 -8.05 0.41 -19.16
CA ASP A 414 -8.26 1.31 -18.04
C ASP A 414 -7.52 2.65 -18.23
N TRP A 415 -7.94 3.69 -17.53
CA TRP A 415 -7.35 5.02 -17.66
C TRP A 415 -7.37 5.76 -16.34
N ILE A 416 -6.41 6.66 -16.19
CA ILE A 416 -6.44 7.67 -15.14
C ILE A 416 -6.61 9.01 -15.82
N LEU A 417 -7.59 9.78 -15.37
CA LEU A 417 -7.82 11.13 -15.82
C LEU A 417 -7.60 12.08 -14.65
N LEU A 418 -6.78 13.10 -14.85
CA LEU A 418 -6.75 14.27 -13.98
C LEU A 418 -7.43 15.42 -14.69
N VAL A 419 -8.34 16.10 -14.01
CA VAL A 419 -8.95 17.35 -14.47
C VAL A 419 -8.71 18.39 -13.39
N GLY A 420 -8.01 19.47 -13.72
CA GLY A 420 -7.67 20.52 -12.77
C GLY A 420 -7.90 21.91 -13.35
N SER A 421 -8.25 22.86 -12.50
CA SER A 421 -8.41 24.25 -12.90
C SER A 421 -7.06 24.88 -13.25
N LYS A 422 -7.05 25.74 -14.28
CA LYS A 422 -5.83 26.44 -14.73
C LYS A 422 -5.40 27.57 -13.79
N ASN A 423 -6.34 28.17 -13.07
CA ASN A 423 -6.14 29.35 -12.21
C ASN A 423 -6.08 28.95 -10.76
#